data_AF-A0A2N6DMQ3-F1
#
_entry.id   AF-A0A2N6DMQ3-F1
#
_cell.length_a   1.000
_cell.length_b   1.000
_cell.length_c   1.000
_cell.angle_alpha   90.00
_cell.angle_beta   90.00
_cell.angle_gamma   90.00
#
_symmetry.space_group_name_H-M   'P 1'
#
loop_
_entity.id
_entity.type
_entity.pdbx_description
1 polymer ?
#
loop_
_entity_poly.entity_id
_entity_poly.type
_entity_poly.pdbx_seq_one_letter_code
_entity_poly.pdbx_strand_id
1 'polypeptide(L)'
;MELNAALFGLLGFALASNIPLGYLRQGVAKFSLRWFVYIHLSIPFIVGLRLANDIGWQIIPISFALAVAGQMIGSRLRRHNVR
;
A
#
# COMPACT_ATOMS: atom_id res chain seq x y z
N MET A 1 15.40 -14.93 6.37
CA MET A 1 14.30 -14.54 5.45
C MET A 1 14.72 -15.00 4.08
N GLU A 2 14.09 -16.04 3.55
CA GLU A 2 14.40 -16.49 2.19
C GLU A 2 13.80 -15.53 1.18
N LEU A 3 14.61 -15.10 0.21
CA LEU A 3 14.22 -14.15 -0.81
C LEU A 3 13.59 -14.90 -1.98
N ASN A 4 12.26 -15.05 -1.95
CA ASN A 4 11.51 -15.81 -2.93
C ASN A 4 10.51 -14.93 -3.72
N ALA A 5 9.95 -15.47 -4.81
CA ALA A 5 9.03 -14.75 -5.67
C ALA A 5 7.78 -14.24 -4.93
N ALA A 6 7.29 -15.00 -3.94
CA ALA A 6 6.14 -14.61 -3.14
C ALA A 6 6.42 -13.35 -2.28
N LEU A 7 7.62 -13.27 -1.70
CA LEU A 7 8.08 -12.12 -0.93
C LEU A 7 8.17 -10.87 -1.81
N PHE A 8 8.80 -10.97 -2.98
CA PHE A 8 8.84 -9.87 -3.95
C PHE A 8 7.44 -9.47 -4.42
N GLY A 9 6.56 -10.45 -4.65
CA GLY A 9 5.16 -10.20 -4.99
C GLY A 9 4.42 -9.42 -3.90
N LEU A 10 4.59 -9.78 -2.63
CA LEU A 10 3.98 -9.09 -1.51
C LEU A 10 4.50 -7.64 -1.37
N LEU A 11 5.81 -7.45 -1.40
CA LEU A 11 6.44 -6.13 -1.28
C LEU A 11 6.11 -5.23 -2.48
N GLY A 12 6.16 -5.81 -3.69
CA GLY A 12 5.79 -5.14 -4.93
C GLY A 12 4.33 -4.74 -4.93
N PHE A 13 3.42 -5.63 -4.50
CA PHE A 13 2.01 -5.32 -4.32
C PHE A 13 1.80 -4.20 -3.30
N ALA A 14 2.47 -4.25 -2.15
CA ALA A 14 2.36 -3.23 -1.11
C ALA A 14 2.74 -1.83 -1.65
N LEU A 15 3.81 -1.71 -2.44
CA LEU A 15 4.19 -0.45 -3.05
C LEU A 15 3.24 -0.06 -4.20
N ALA A 16 3.09 -0.93 -5.19
CA ALA A 16 2.40 -0.64 -6.45
C ALA A 16 0.92 -0.34 -6.26
N SER A 17 0.22 -1.07 -5.38
CA SER A 17 -1.20 -0.82 -5.10
C SER A 17 -1.41 0.49 -4.33
N ASN A 18 -0.47 0.88 -3.46
CA ASN A 18 -0.61 2.08 -2.64
C ASN A 18 -0.32 3.39 -3.40
N ILE A 19 0.35 3.33 -4.56
CA ILE A 19 0.54 4.50 -5.45
C ILE A 19 -0.82 5.04 -5.97
N PRO A 20 -1.64 4.27 -6.70
CA PRO A 20 -2.94 4.75 -7.17
C PRO A 20 -3.89 5.06 -6.00
N LEU A 21 -3.86 4.27 -4.92
CA LEU A 21 -4.68 4.56 -3.73
C LEU A 21 -4.30 5.90 -3.09
N GLY A 22 -3.01 6.21 -3.00
CA GLY A 22 -2.53 7.52 -2.54
C GLY A 22 -2.97 8.67 -3.43
N TYR A 23 -2.98 8.47 -4.74
CA TYR A 23 -3.45 9.46 -5.71
C TYR A 23 -4.96 9.75 -5.54
N LEU A 24 -5.78 8.69 -5.44
CA LEU A 24 -7.22 8.79 -5.26
C LEU A 24 -7.57 9.43 -3.90
N ARG A 25 -6.92 8.97 -2.83
CA ARG A 25 -7.10 9.49 -1.46
C ARG A 25 -6.86 10.98 -1.36
N GLN A 26 -5.89 11.51 -2.10
CA GLN A 26 -5.51 12.92 -2.01
C GLN A 26 -6.59 13.90 -2.49
N GLY A 27 -7.59 13.45 -3.25
CA GLY A 27 -8.69 14.33 -3.69
C GLY A 27 -10.07 13.83 -3.31
N VAL A 28 -10.16 13.16 -2.16
CA VAL A 28 -11.39 13.03 -1.40
C VAL A 28 -11.22 13.72 -0.05
N ALA A 29 -12.31 14.11 0.60
CA ALA A 29 -12.27 14.73 1.92
C ALA A 29 -11.59 13.80 2.94
N LYS A 30 -10.66 14.35 3.73
CA LYS A 30 -10.04 13.61 4.84
C LYS A 30 -11.12 13.15 5.82
N PHE A 31 -10.95 11.96 6.40
CA PHE A 31 -11.92 11.32 7.30
C PHE A 31 -13.29 10.97 6.69
N SER A 32 -13.45 11.09 5.36
CA SER A 32 -14.61 10.49 4.69
C SER A 32 -14.49 8.96 4.61
N LEU A 33 -15.62 8.28 4.41
CA LEU A 33 -15.63 6.83 4.20
C LEU A 33 -14.72 6.40 3.02
N ARG A 34 -14.71 7.18 1.93
CA ARG A 34 -13.84 6.92 0.77
C ARG A 34 -12.36 7.05 1.14
N TRP A 35 -12.01 8.09 1.91
CA TRP A 35 -10.65 8.29 2.39
C TRP A 35 -10.18 7.13 3.27
N PHE A 36 -11.05 6.64 4.16
CA PHE A 36 -10.78 5.48 5.00
C PHE A 36 -10.56 4.22 4.17
N VAL A 37 -11.42 3.96 3.19
CA VAL A 37 -11.29 2.82 2.27
C VAL A 37 -9.96 2.88 1.53
N TYR A 38 -9.56 4.02 0.97
CA TYR A 38 -8.29 4.09 0.22
C TYR A 38 -7.03 3.87 1.05
N ILE A 39 -7.10 4.06 2.38
CA ILE A 39 -6.00 3.71 3.29
C ILE A 39 -5.99 2.22 3.58
N HIS A 40 -7.15 1.67 3.92
CA HIS A 40 -7.23 0.31 4.45
C HIS A 40 -7.39 -0.75 3.38
N LEU A 41 -7.75 -0.39 2.14
CA LEU A 41 -8.08 -1.35 1.09
C LEU A 41 -6.91 -2.29 0.80
N SER A 42 -5.66 -1.82 0.83
CA SER A 42 -4.49 -2.68 0.56
C SER A 42 -4.17 -3.64 1.72
N ILE A 43 -4.59 -3.34 2.95
CA ILE A 43 -4.21 -4.10 4.16
C ILE A 43 -4.76 -5.53 4.13
N PRO A 44 -6.06 -5.80 3.89
CA PRO A 44 -6.59 -7.17 3.78
C PRO A 44 -5.86 -8.01 2.73
N PHE A 45 -5.50 -7.43 1.58
CA PHE A 45 -4.77 -8.15 0.54
C PHE A 45 -3.33 -8.47 0.98
N ILE A 46 -2.62 -7.53 1.60
CA ILE A 46 -1.27 -7.78 2.14
C ILE A 46 -1.32 -8.88 3.21
N VAL A 47 -2.31 -8.85 4.10
CA VAL A 47 -2.51 -9.90 5.11
C VAL A 47 -2.83 -11.24 4.46
N GLY A 48 -3.71 -11.29 3.46
CA GLY A 48 -4.04 -12.50 2.71
C GLY A 48 -2.84 -13.10 1.99
N LEU A 49 -2.06 -12.28 1.26
CA LEU A 49 -0.83 -12.71 0.59
C LEU A 49 0.20 -13.25 1.58
N ARG A 50 0.33 -12.61 2.74
CA ARG A 50 1.26 -13.05 3.79
C ARG A 50 0.87 -14.43 4.31
N LEU A 51 -0.40 -14.61 4.68
CA LEU A 51 -0.91 -15.87 5.24
C LEU A 51 -0.89 -17.01 4.21
N ALA A 52 -1.23 -16.72 2.94
CA ALA A 52 -1.23 -17.71 1.87
C ALA A 52 0.16 -18.24 1.49
N ASN A 53 1.23 -17.49 1.80
CA ASN A 53 2.62 -17.85 1.48
C ASN A 53 3.48 -18.10 2.74
N ASP A 54 2.84 -18.23 3.91
CA ASP A 54 3.49 -18.43 5.22
C ASP A 54 4.66 -17.46 5.48
N ILE A 55 4.47 -16.19 5.12
CA ILE A 55 5.51 -15.17 5.26
C ILE A 55 5.53 -14.68 6.72
N GLY A 56 6.70 -14.78 7.36
CA GLY A 56 6.91 -14.41 8.75
C GLY A 56 6.63 -12.93 9.06
N TRP A 57 6.38 -12.65 10.35
CA TRP A 57 6.03 -11.33 10.87
C TRP A 57 7.09 -10.25 10.65
N GLN A 58 8.34 -10.65 10.41
CA GLN A 58 9.48 -9.77 10.16
C GLN A 58 9.26 -8.87 8.93
N ILE A 59 8.37 -9.25 8.00
CA ILE A 59 8.10 -8.46 6.79
C ILE A 59 7.13 -7.30 7.02
N ILE A 60 6.38 -7.31 8.12
CA ILE A 60 5.32 -6.32 8.37
C ILE A 60 5.87 -4.89 8.37
N PRO A 61 6.98 -4.56 9.05
CA PRO A 61 7.55 -3.22 9.01
C PRO A 61 7.94 -2.77 7.60
N ILE A 62 8.51 -3.67 6.79
CA ILE A 62 8.97 -3.37 5.43
C ILE A 62 7.77 -3.16 4.50
N SER A 63 6.79 -4.07 4.52
CA SER A 63 5.56 -3.94 3.72
C SER A 63 4.76 -2.69 4.11
N PHE A 64 4.70 -2.34 5.40
CA PHE A 64 4.10 -1.12 5.89
C PHE A 64 4.83 0.13 5.37
N ALA A 65 6.16 0.16 5.46
CA ALA A 65 6.97 1.26 4.95
C ALA A 65 6.75 1.48 3.45
N LEU A 66 6.69 0.39 2.66
CA LEU A 66 6.39 0.46 1.22
C LEU A 66 4.96 0.94 0.94
N ALA A 67 3.97 0.49 1.72
CA ALA A 67 2.61 0.97 1.60
C ALA A 67 2.51 2.49 1.86
N VAL A 68 3.16 2.97 2.91
CA VAL A 68 3.23 4.41 3.23
C VAL A 68 3.97 5.17 2.13
N ALA A 69 5.09 4.66 1.63
CA ALA A 69 5.84 5.26 0.53
C ALA A 69 4.97 5.38 -0.74
N GLY A 70 4.24 4.31 -1.12
CA GLY A 70 3.29 4.33 -2.23
C GLY A 70 2.21 5.40 -2.05
N GLN A 71 1.60 5.46 -0.87
CA GLN A 71 0.59 6.48 -0.54
C GLN A 71 1.14 7.91 -0.68
N MET A 72 2.38 8.15 -0.24
CA MET A 72 3.04 9.44 -0.36
C MET A 72 3.35 9.81 -1.81
N ILE A 73 3.87 8.86 -2.59
CA ILE A 73 4.15 9.03 -4.03
C ILE A 73 2.87 9.39 -4.78
N GLY A 74 1.80 8.61 -4.62
CA GLY A 74 0.49 8.91 -5.22
C GLY A 74 -0.05 10.28 -4.84
N SER A 75 0.07 10.65 -3.56
CA SER A 75 -0.36 11.97 -3.06
C SER A 75 0.46 13.13 -3.64
N ARG A 76 1.75 12.92 -3.93
CA ARG A 76 2.61 13.92 -4.58
C ARG A 76 2.23 14.07 -6.06
N LEU A 77 2.04 12.95 -6.78
CA LEU A 77 1.60 12.96 -8.19
C LEU A 77 0.29 13.73 -8.37
N ARG A 78 -0.70 13.49 -7.50
CA ARG A 78 -1.98 14.24 -7.52
C ARG A 78 -1.76 15.75 -7.31
N ARG A 79 -0.91 16.14 -6.37
CA ARG A 79 -0.64 17.55 -6.06
C ARG A 79 0.06 18.30 -7.20
N HIS A 80 0.91 17.63 -7.96
CA HIS A 80 1.52 18.22 -9.17
C HIS A 80 0.51 18.38 -10.31
N ASN A 81 -0.48 17.49 -10.43
CA ASN A 81 -1.47 17.53 -11.51
C ASN A 81 -2.64 18.50 -11.25
N VAL A 82 -2.82 18.97 -10.02
CA VAL A 82 -3.91 19.90 -9.64
C VAL A 82 -3.39 21.33 -9.45
N ARG A 83 -2.07 21.54 -9.56
CA ARG A 83 -1.46 22.87 -9.72
C ARG A 83 -1.48 23.26 -11.19
#